data_AF-R0D5S3-F1
#
_entry.id   AF-R0D5S3-F1
#
_cell.length_a   1.000
_cell.length_b   1.000
_cell.length_c   1.000
_cell.angle_alpha   90.00
_cell.angle_beta   90.00
_cell.angle_gamma   90.00
#
_symmetry.space_group_name_H-M   'P 1'
#
loop_
_entity.id
_entity.type
_entity.pdbx_description
1 polymer ?
#
loop_
_entity_poly.entity_id
_entity_poly.type
_entity_poly.pdbx_seq_one_letter_code
_entity_poly.pdbx_strand_id
1 'polypeptide(L)'
;MNDLTLVLPVAIGGRIWDIDFPEMSALVMGYRIGRMMGEDDADYEESYEDGELYIQYTIGGVESSSPVSSIGESLFLTKDELIQAVLQN
;
A
#
# COMPACT_ATOMS: atom_id res chain seq x y z
N MET A 1 12.17 -24.58 15.29
CA MET A 1 11.09 -23.61 15.02
C MET A 1 11.72 -22.60 14.06
N ASN A 2 11.26 -22.54 12.81
CA ASN A 2 11.78 -21.54 11.88
C ASN A 2 11.04 -20.25 12.19
N ASP A 3 11.74 -19.23 12.67
CA ASP A 3 11.15 -17.93 12.91
C ASP A 3 10.77 -17.31 11.55
N LEU A 4 9.47 -17.16 11.30
CA LEU A 4 8.97 -16.44 10.13
C LEU A 4 9.10 -14.95 10.41
N THR A 5 10.08 -14.30 9.78
CA THR A 5 10.25 -12.85 9.89
C THR A 5 9.47 -12.18 8.77
N LEU A 6 8.45 -11.40 9.12
CA LEU A 6 7.77 -10.53 8.17
C LEU A 6 8.68 -9.33 7.86
N VAL A 7 9.01 -9.14 6.58
CA VAL A 7 9.77 -7.98 6.10
C VAL A 7 8.81 -7.00 5.45
N LEU A 8 8.72 -5.80 6.01
CA LEU A 8 7.89 -4.73 5.46
C LEU A 8 8.67 -3.96 4.39
N PRO A 9 8.05 -3.62 3.25
CA PRO A 9 8.75 -2.97 2.14
C PRO A 9 9.18 -1.54 2.46
N VAL A 10 8.50 -0.86 3.39
CA VAL A 10 8.88 0.45 3.87
C VAL A 10 8.53 0.61 5.34
N ALA A 11 9.24 1.47 6.06
CA ALA A 11 8.95 1.72 7.46
C ALA A 11 7.64 2.51 7.64
N ILE A 12 6.96 2.30 8.76
CA ILE A 12 5.90 3.22 9.22
C ILE A 12 6.52 4.61 9.42
N GLY A 13 5.86 5.64 8.91
CA GLY A 13 6.40 7.00 8.78
C GLY A 13 7.25 7.23 7.53
N GLY A 14 7.50 6.18 6.74
CA GLY A 14 8.14 6.27 5.43
C GLY A 14 7.22 6.88 4.37
N ARG A 15 7.77 7.09 3.17
CA ARG A 15 7.05 7.65 2.03
C ARG A 15 6.98 6.67 0.87
N ILE A 16 5.84 6.68 0.19
CA ILE A 16 5.59 5.98 -1.07
C ILE A 16 4.94 6.96 -2.07
N TRP A 17 4.81 6.55 -3.31
CA TRP A 17 4.23 7.32 -4.40
C TRP A 17 3.11 6.52 -5.05
N ASP A 18 1.94 7.13 -5.15
CA ASP A 18 0.75 6.53 -5.76
C ASP A 18 0.62 7.06 -7.19
N ILE A 19 0.42 6.17 -8.16
CA ILE A 19 0.32 6.54 -9.58
C ILE A 19 -0.88 7.43 -9.88
N ASP A 20 -1.95 7.33 -9.10
CA ASP A 20 -3.14 8.16 -9.26
C ASP A 20 -2.91 9.59 -8.73
N PHE A 21 -1.87 9.79 -7.90
CA PHE A 21 -1.50 11.07 -7.31
C PHE A 21 0.00 11.36 -7.43
N PRO A 22 0.55 11.42 -8.66
CA PRO A 22 1.99 11.36 -8.91
C PRO A 22 2.77 12.58 -8.40
N GLU A 23 2.06 13.67 -8.09
CA GLU A 23 2.66 14.91 -7.61
C GLU A 23 2.95 14.92 -6.10
N MET A 24 2.34 14.00 -5.35
CA MET A 24 2.44 13.96 -3.88
C MET A 24 2.89 12.59 -3.40
N SER A 25 3.82 12.58 -2.45
CA SER A 25 4.12 11.36 -1.73
C SER A 25 3.03 11.07 -0.69
N ALA A 26 2.69 9.81 -0.53
CA ALA A 26 1.90 9.35 0.60
C ALA A 26 2.78 9.02 1.81
N LEU A 27 2.27 9.28 3.02
CA LEU A 27 2.89 8.89 4.28
C LEU A 27 2.37 7.52 4.71
N VAL A 28 3.26 6.59 5.01
CA VAL A 28 2.89 5.24 5.46
C VAL A 28 2.50 5.27 6.92
N MET A 29 1.27 4.86 7.19
CA MET A 29 0.64 4.90 8.51
C MET A 29 0.71 3.54 9.21
N GLY A 30 0.74 2.45 8.46
CA GLY A 30 0.71 1.10 9.03
C GLY A 30 0.58 0.00 7.98
N TYR A 31 0.40 -1.21 8.49
CA TYR A 31 0.15 -2.41 7.71
C TYR A 31 -0.92 -3.25 8.40
N ARG A 32 -1.65 -4.02 7.61
CA ARG A 32 -2.62 -5.00 8.11
C ARG A 32 -2.61 -6.22 7.21
N ILE A 33 -2.95 -7.37 7.77
CA ILE A 33 -3.19 -8.58 6.99
C ILE A 33 -4.71 -8.71 6.85
N GLY A 34 -5.21 -8.79 5.61
CA GLY A 34 -6.64 -8.85 5.28
C GLY A 34 -7.38 -7.49 5.22
N ARG A 35 -8.68 -7.55 5.57
CA ARG A 35 -9.78 -6.55 5.52
C ARG A 35 -9.44 -5.08 5.37
N MET A 36 -10.21 -4.32 4.58
CA MET A 36 -10.01 -2.87 4.45
C MET A 36 -10.32 -2.04 5.72
N MET A 37 -9.73 -0.85 5.81
CA MET A 37 -9.88 0.06 6.94
C MET A 37 -11.24 0.72 6.81
N GLY A 38 -12.12 0.51 7.78
CA GLY A 38 -13.48 1.04 7.76
C GLY A 38 -14.53 0.10 7.17
N GLU A 39 -14.18 -1.12 6.78
CA GLU A 39 -15.17 -2.16 6.45
C GLU A 39 -15.77 -2.76 7.73
N ASP A 40 -17.10 -2.70 7.85
CA ASP A 40 -17.84 -3.48 8.84
C ASP A 40 -17.88 -4.96 8.40
N ASP A 41 -18.15 -5.90 9.31
CA ASP A 41 -18.23 -7.34 9.02
C ASP A 41 -19.21 -7.66 7.87
N ALA A 42 -20.20 -6.80 7.63
CA ALA A 42 -21.20 -6.93 6.56
C ALA A 42 -20.74 -6.44 5.19
N ASP A 43 -19.72 -5.58 5.13
CA ASP A 43 -19.12 -5.06 3.89
C ASP A 43 -17.89 -5.86 3.47
N TYR A 44 -17.56 -6.93 4.21
CA TYR A 44 -16.53 -7.88 3.82
C TYR A 44 -16.97 -8.63 2.56
N GLU A 45 -16.54 -8.14 1.39
CA GLU A 45 -16.59 -8.97 0.19
C GLU A 45 -15.65 -10.17 0.40
N GLU A 46 -16.16 -11.38 0.21
CA GLU A 46 -15.40 -12.65 0.29
C GLU A 46 -14.23 -12.73 -0.73
N SER A 47 -13.96 -11.65 -1.48
CA SER A 47 -12.97 -11.54 -2.54
C SER A 47 -11.57 -11.16 -2.06
N TYR A 48 -11.40 -10.74 -0.79
CA TYR A 48 -10.07 -10.46 -0.24
C TYR A 48 -9.30 -11.77 0.00
N GLU A 49 -8.12 -11.90 -0.62
CA GLU A 49 -7.28 -13.08 -0.43
C GLU A 49 -6.84 -13.20 1.04
N ASP A 50 -7.13 -14.36 1.63
CA ASP A 50 -6.74 -14.66 3.01
C ASP A 50 -5.22 -14.57 3.15
N GLY A 51 -4.76 -13.79 4.13
CA GLY A 51 -3.34 -13.58 4.39
C GLY A 51 -2.64 -12.51 3.54
N GLU A 52 -3.34 -11.78 2.67
CA GLU A 52 -2.72 -10.68 1.92
C GLU A 52 -2.37 -9.48 2.82
N LEU A 53 -1.15 -8.96 2.66
CA LEU A 53 -0.66 -7.80 3.42
C LEU A 53 -1.02 -6.51 2.68
N TYR A 54 -1.69 -5.59 3.37
CA TYR A 54 -2.03 -4.26 2.89
C TYR A 54 -1.17 -3.20 3.55
N ILE A 55 -0.72 -2.23 2.75
CA ILE A 55 -0.09 -1.00 3.23
C ILE A 55 -1.17 0.07 3.43
N GLN A 56 -1.14 0.74 4.58
CA GLN A 56 -2.04 1.84 4.90
C GLN A 56 -1.27 3.15 4.81
N TYR A 57 -1.81 4.12 4.11
CA TYR A 57 -1.13 5.39 3.86
C TYR A 57 -2.09 6.55 3.78
N THR A 58 -1.57 7.77 3.94
CA THR A 58 -2.34 9.00 3.73
C THR A 58 -1.68 9.90 2.69
N ILE A 59 -2.51 10.49 1.83
CA ILE A 59 -2.10 11.43 0.79
C ILE A 59 -3.05 12.62 0.78
N GLY A 60 -2.51 13.83 0.95
CA GLY A 60 -3.33 15.05 0.96
C GLY A 60 -4.45 15.08 2.02
N GLY A 61 -4.33 14.30 3.10
CA GLY A 61 -5.37 14.19 4.14
C GLY A 61 -6.46 13.13 3.86
N VAL A 62 -6.33 12.37 2.77
CA VAL A 62 -7.16 11.18 2.48
C VAL A 62 -6.39 9.94 2.91
N GLU A 63 -7.04 9.04 3.63
CA GLU A 63 -6.49 7.74 4.00
C GLU A 63 -6.85 6.72 2.92
N SER A 64 -5.89 5.87 2.56
CA SER A 64 -6.05 4.83 1.56
C SER A 64 -5.32 3.56 2.00
N SER A 65 -5.63 2.46 1.32
CA SER A 65 -4.93 1.21 1.48
C SER A 65 -4.89 0.44 0.18
N SER A 66 -3.76 -0.19 -0.08
CA SER A 66 -3.55 -1.06 -1.23
C SER A 66 -2.80 -2.31 -0.79
N PRO A 67 -2.91 -3.42 -1.52
CA PRO A 67 -2.11 -4.58 -1.21
C PRO A 67 -0.62 -4.27 -1.47
N VAL A 68 0.25 -4.88 -0.69
CA VAL A 68 1.71 -4.71 -0.83
C VAL A 68 2.20 -5.24 -2.19
N SER A 69 1.46 -6.17 -2.79
CA SER A 69 1.67 -6.64 -4.16
C SER A 69 1.58 -5.54 -5.22
N SER A 70 0.87 -4.43 -4.95
CA SER A 70 0.80 -3.27 -5.85
C SER A 70 2.10 -2.45 -5.93
N ILE A 71 3.11 -2.73 -5.10
CA ILE A 71 4.40 -2.06 -5.17
C ILE A 71 5.14 -2.46 -6.45
N GLY A 72 5.51 -1.46 -7.25
CA GLY A 72 6.09 -1.62 -8.58
C GLY A 72 5.06 -1.57 -9.72
N GLU A 73 3.76 -1.58 -9.41
CA GLU A 73 2.67 -1.51 -10.39
C GLU A 73 1.92 -0.18 -10.31
N SER A 74 1.30 0.12 -9.17
CA SER A 74 0.56 1.36 -8.91
C SER A 74 1.08 2.14 -7.70
N LEU A 75 1.84 1.47 -6.83
CA LEU A 75 2.58 2.11 -5.74
C LEU A 75 4.08 2.01 -5.98
N PHE A 76 4.83 3.05 -5.65
CA PHE A 76 6.27 3.09 -5.86
C PHE A 76 7.00 3.56 -4.61
N LEU A 77 8.19 3.00 -4.35
CA LEU A 77 8.99 3.36 -3.18
C LEU A 77 9.72 4.69 -3.38
N THR A 78 9.94 5.09 -4.64
CA THR A 78 10.57 6.36 -5.00
C THR A 78 9.80 7.11 -6.08
N LYS A 79 10.02 8.44 -6.15
CA LYS A 79 9.43 9.26 -7.21
C LYS A 79 9.97 8.87 -8.58
N ASP A 80 11.25 8.47 -8.65
CA ASP A 80 11.90 8.09 -9.90
C ASP A 80 11.27 6.82 -10.47
N GLU A 81 11.00 5.82 -9.64
CA GLU A 81 10.26 4.60 -10.03
C GLU A 81 8.88 4.95 -10.61
N LEU A 82 8.13 5.81 -9.93
CA LEU A 82 6.84 6.31 -10.42
C LEU A 82 6.99 7.00 -11.79
N ILE A 83 7.95 7.91 -11.93
CA ILE A 83 8.18 8.63 -13.20
C ILE A 83 8.51 7.63 -14.32
N GLN A 84 9.33 6.62 -14.05
CA GLN A 84 9.64 5.58 -15.04
C GLN A 84 8.39 4.80 -15.46
N ALA A 85 7.54 4.43 -14.50
CA ALA A 85 6.29 3.71 -14.79
C ALA A 85 5.32 4.57 -15.62
N VAL A 86 5.18 5.86 -15.30
CA VAL A 86 4.33 6.80 -16.06
C VAL A 86 4.86 7.02 -17.48
N LEU A 87 6.17 7.03 -17.68
CA LEU A 87 6.79 7.21 -19.01
C LEU A 87 6.70 5.97 -19.90
N GLN A 88 6.43 4.78 -19.33
CA GLN A 88 6.33 3.52 -20.06
C GLN A 88 4.89 3.17 -20.49
N ASN A 89 3.90 3.96 -20.04
CA ASN A 89 2.48 3.88 -20.41
C ASN A 89 2.11 4.95 -21.45
#